data_AF-A0A949UIK0-F1
#
_entry.id   AF-A0A949UIK0-F1
#
_cell.length_a   1.000
_cell.length_b   1.000
_cell.length_c   1.000
_cell.angle_alpha   90.00
_cell.angle_beta   90.00
_cell.angle_gamma   90.00
#
_symmetry.space_group_name_H-M   'P 1'
#
loop_
_entity.id
_entity.type
_entity.pdbx_description
1 polymer ?
#
loop_
_entity_poly.entity_id
_entity_poly.type
_entity_poly.pdbx_seq_one_letter_code
_entity_poly.pdbx_strand_id
1 'polypeptide(L)' 'MKCVICKHGETAPGLATVTLQRGEATVIVKGVPADICDNCAEYYLSEAVTDKLLEQADSVLQAGTELTVRRYAA' A
#
# COMPACT_ATOMS: atom_id res chain seq x y z
N MET A 1 11.29 4.59 12.71
CA MET A 1 11.72 5.98 12.44
C MET A 1 10.66 6.92 12.97
N LYS A 2 11.01 8.16 13.36
CA LYS A 2 9.99 9.14 13.77
C LYS A 2 9.03 9.40 12.61
N CYS A 3 7.73 9.23 12.83
CA CYS A 3 6.71 9.44 11.79
C CYS A 3 6.73 10.90 11.30
N VAL A 4 6.93 11.12 10.00
CA VAL A 4 6.98 12.48 9.41
C VAL A 4 5.60 13.13 9.30
N ILE A 5 4.53 12.34 9.33
CA ILE A 5 3.15 12.83 9.23
C ILE A 5 2.68 13.37 10.58
N CYS A 6 2.64 12.54 11.62
CA CYS A 6 2.15 13.02 12.91
C CYS A 6 3.24 13.66 13.79
N LYS A 7 4.53 13.40 13.55
CA LYS A 7 5.67 13.89 14.35
C LYS A 7 5.69 13.43 15.82
N HIS A 8 4.79 12.53 16.22
CA HIS A 8 4.68 12.03 17.59
C HIS A 8 5.10 10.57 17.72
N GLY A 9 4.61 9.70 16.82
CA GLY A 9 4.86 8.25 16.88
C GLY A 9 6.19 7.79 16.25
N GLU A 10 6.52 6.54 16.52
CA GLU A 10 7.61 5.79 15.88
C GLU A 10 7.04 4.75 14.93
N THR A 11 7.72 4.52 13.82
CA THR A 11 7.35 3.47 12.86
C THR A 11 8.04 2.15 13.18
N ALA A 12 7.32 1.05 13.00
CA ALA A 12 7.82 -0.31 13.12
C ALA A 12 7.30 -1.22 11.98
N PRO A 13 8.00 -2.29 11.62
CA PRO A 13 7.55 -3.21 10.58
C PRO A 13 6.17 -3.82 10.87
N GLY A 14 5.32 -3.89 9.85
CA GLY A 14 3.97 -4.41 9.94
C GLY A 14 3.36 -4.72 8.57
N LEU A 15 2.04 -4.92 8.54
CA LEU A 15 1.28 -5.22 7.33
C LEU A 15 0.16 -4.19 7.15
N ALA A 16 0.14 -3.54 5.99
CA ALA A 16 -0.87 -2.57 5.61
C ALA A 16 -1.87 -3.14 4.58
N THR A 17 -3.00 -2.45 4.44
CA THR A 17 -3.87 -2.58 3.26
C THR A 17 -3.70 -1.33 2.43
N VAL A 18 -3.22 -1.48 1.20
CA VAL A 18 -2.99 -0.37 0.27
C VAL A 18 -4.13 -0.32 -0.73
N THR A 19 -4.72 0.87 -0.89
CA THR A 19 -5.74 1.14 -1.91
C THR A 19 -5.13 2.08 -2.95
N LEU A 20 -5.09 1.62 -4.21
CA LEU A 20 -4.67 2.41 -5.36
C LEU A 20 -5.89 2.71 -6.21
N GLN A 21 -6.02 3.95 -6.68
CA GLN A 21 -7.11 4.36 -7.57
C GLN A 21 -6.54 5.06 -8.80
N ARG A 22 -7.04 4.71 -10.00
CA ARG A 22 -6.74 5.40 -11.25
C ARG A 22 -7.99 5.43 -12.13
N GLY A 23 -8.53 6.62 -12.36
CA GLY A 23 -9.85 6.76 -12.98
C GLY A 23 -10.93 6.08 -12.13
N GLU A 24 -11.76 5.27 -12.77
CA GLU A 24 -12.82 4.47 -12.11
C GLU A 24 -12.28 3.19 -11.44
N ALA A 25 -11.04 2.79 -11.74
CA ALA A 25 -10.49 1.55 -11.22
C ALA A 25 -9.92 1.71 -9.81
N THR A 26 -10.30 0.79 -8.92
CA THR A 26 -9.86 0.69 -7.53
C THR A 26 -9.20 -0.66 -7.27
N VAL A 27 -7.96 -0.66 -6.80
CA VAL A 27 -7.16 -1.86 -6.51
C VAL A 27 -6.83 -1.87 -5.02
N ILE A 28 -7.37 -2.84 -4.28
CA ILE A 28 -7.09 -3.04 -2.86
C ILE A 28 -6.14 -4.22 -2.69
N VAL A 29 -4.97 -3.98 -2.11
CA VAL A 29 -3.95 -4.99 -1.83
C VAL A 29 -3.77 -5.12 -0.33
N LYS A 30 -4.09 -6.30 0.21
CA LYS A 30 -4.02 -6.63 1.64
C LYS A 30 -2.71 -7.32 2.00
N GLY A 31 -2.18 -7.05 3.19
CA GLY A 31 -1.00 -7.75 3.71
C GLY A 31 0.30 -7.26 3.08
N VAL A 32 0.36 -5.97 2.75
CA VAL A 32 1.54 -5.33 2.15
C VAL A 32 2.55 -5.02 3.26
N PRO A 33 3.81 -5.47 3.16
CA PRO A 33 4.87 -5.09 4.10
C PRO A 33 5.07 -3.56 4.11
N ALA A 34 5.05 -2.97 5.30
CA ALA A 34 5.21 -1.54 5.50
C ALA A 34 5.82 -1.25 6.88
N ASP A 35 6.40 -0.08 7.05
CA ASP A 35 6.65 0.48 8.37
C ASP A 35 5.43 1.29 8.81
N ILE A 36 4.84 0.95 9.96
CA ILE A 36 3.57 1.53 10.43
C ILE A 36 3.82 2.34 11.71
N CYS A 37 3.31 3.57 11.73
CA CYS A 37 3.34 4.45 12.89
C CYS A 37 2.43 3.92 14.01
N ASP A 38 2.98 3.77 15.22
CA ASP A 38 2.27 3.31 16.41
C ASP A 38 1.17 4.26 16.92
N ASN A 39 1.25 5.54 16.54
CA ASN A 39 0.33 6.58 17.01
C ASN A 39 -0.80 6.88 16.01
N CYS A 40 -0.48 7.08 14.73
CA CYS A 40 -1.47 7.52 13.73
C CYS A 40 -1.75 6.51 12.61
N ALA A 41 -1.17 5.31 12.69
CA ALA A 41 -1.32 4.23 11.71
C ALA A 41 -0.88 4.57 10.28
N GLU A 42 -0.15 5.67 10.08
CA GLU A 42 0.48 6.00 8.80
C GLU A 42 1.45 4.87 8.41
N TYR A 43 1.34 4.36 7.19
CA TYR A 43 2.22 3.34 6.67
C TYR A 43 3.22 3.93 5.67
N TYR A 44 4.45 3.43 5.70
CA TYR A 44 5.52 3.78 4.78
C TYR A 44 5.93 2.53 3.99
N LEU A 45 6.00 2.65 2.67
CA LEU A 45 6.37 1.57 1.77
C LEU A 45 7.81 1.77 1.30
N SER A 46 8.56 0.68 1.17
CA SER A 46 9.85 0.73 0.48
C SER A 46 9.65 0.90 -1.03
N GLU A 47 10.69 1.34 -1.73
CA GLU A 47 10.71 1.43 -3.19
C GLU A 47 10.32 0.09 -3.83
N ALA A 48 10.99 -1.00 -3.45
CA ALA A 48 10.71 -2.33 -3.97
C ALA A 48 9.27 -2.82 -3.75
N VAL A 49 8.64 -2.47 -2.62
CA VAL A 49 7.22 -2.80 -2.38
C VAL A 49 6.32 -1.93 -3.24
N THR A 50 6.64 -0.65 -3.38
CA THR A 50 5.90 0.32 -4.20
C THR A 50 5.91 -0.09 -5.67
N ASP A 51 7.07 -0.45 -6.22
CA ASP A 51 7.21 -0.88 -7.61
C ASP A 51 6.32 -2.09 -7.91
N LYS A 52 6.37 -3.11 -7.04
CA LYS A 52 5.52 -4.30 -7.17
C LYS A 52 4.03 -3.97 -7.13
N LEU A 53 3.61 -3.07 -6.25
CA LEU A 53 2.20 -2.65 -6.16
C LEU A 53 1.73 -1.93 -7.43
N LEU A 54 2.60 -1.10 -8.02
CA LEU A 54 2.32 -0.38 -9.24
C LEU A 54 2.24 -1.32 -10.46
N GLU A 55 3.19 -2.24 -10.62
CA GLU A 55 3.14 -3.30 -11.64
C GLU A 55 1.85 -4.12 -11.54
N GLN A 56 1.51 -4.50 -10.31
CA GLN A 56 0.28 -5.19 -9.98
C GLN A 56 -0.96 -4.37 -10.36
N ALA A 57 -1.00 -3.08 -10.04
CA ALA A 57 -2.13 -2.22 -10.39
C ALA A 57 -2.26 -2.03 -11.91
N ASP A 58 -1.16 -1.82 -12.63
CA ASP A 58 -1.16 -1.65 -14.08
C ASP A 58 -1.72 -2.89 -14.81
N SER A 59 -1.38 -4.10 -14.34
CA SER A 59 -1.95 -5.34 -14.91
C SER A 59 -3.48 -5.41 -14.78
N VAL A 60 -4.05 -4.87 -13.71
CA VAL A 60 -5.50 -4.87 -13.45
C VAL A 60 -6.21 -3.84 -14.34
N LEU A 61 -5.57 -2.69 -14.57
CA LEU A 61 -6.09 -1.66 -15.46
C LEU A 61 -6.17 -2.15 -16.91
N GLN A 62 -5.14 -2.88 -17.38
CA GLN A 62 -5.15 -3.47 -18.73
C GLN A 62 -6.26 -4.52 -18.92
N ALA A 63 -6.70 -5.14 -17.83
CA ALA A 63 -7.81 -6.10 -17.84
C ALA A 63 -9.20 -5.44 -17.82
N GLY A 64 -9.29 -4.11 -17.74
CA GLY A 64 -10.57 -3.38 -17.68
C GLY A 64 -11.35 -3.59 -16.36
N THR A 65 -10.65 -3.91 -15.27
CA THR A 65 -11.29 -4.20 -13.98
C THR A 65 -11.52 -2.90 -13.18
N GLU A 66 -12.77 -2.64 -12.79
CA GLU A 66 -13.13 -1.45 -11.99
C GLU A 66 -12.84 -1.62 -10.49
N LEU A 67 -12.94 -2.84 -9.96
CA LEU A 67 -12.64 -3.11 -8.55
C LEU A 67 -11.98 -4.47 -8.38
N THR A 68 -10.86 -4.51 -7.67
CA THR A 68 -10.24 -5.77 -7.24
C THR A 68 -9.75 -5.71 -5.80
N VAL A 69 -9.80 -6.85 -5.12
CA VAL A 69 -9.25 -7.04 -3.78
C VAL A 69 -8.38 -8.29 -3.82
N ARG A 70 -7.09 -8.14 -3.54
CA ARG A 70 -6.14 -9.26 -3.50
C ARG A 70 -5.20 -9.18 -2.30
N ARG A 71 -4.48 -10.26 -2.04
CA ARG A 71 -3.35 -10.27 -1.09
C ARG A 71 -2.06 -9.92 -1.81
N TYR A 72 -1.13 -9.30 -1.09
CA TYR A 72 0.22 -9.07 -1.58
C TYR A 72 0.92 -10.40 -1.85
N ALA A 73 1.37 -10.59 -3.07
CA ALA A 73 2.24 -11.68 -3.48
C ALA A 73 3.64 -11.08 -3.72
N ALA A 74 4.60 -11.49 -2.90
CA ALA A 74 6.00 -11.09 -3.01
C ALA A 74 6.69 -11.77 -4.19
#